data_AF-A0A1B8DC58-F1
#
_entry.id   AF-A0A1B8DC58-F1
#
_cell.length_a   1.000
_cell.length_b   1.000
_cell.length_c   1.000
_cell.angle_alpha   90.00
_cell.angle_beta   90.00
_cell.angle_gamma   90.00
#
_symmetry.space_group_name_H-M   'P 1'
#
loop_
_entity.id
_entity.type
_entity.pdbx_description
1 polymer ?
#
loop_
_entity_poly.entity_id
_entity_poly.type
_entity_poly.pdbx_seq_one_letter_code
_entity_poly.pdbx_strand_id
1 'polypeptide(L)'
;MRLSAHLLAAAWLVGLATAATPVPAECLSPNLSLNATNVDTLANCTLYSYRCFDKDEGVTFVTTSPPPTNCMKLKSNVFFDDYNMTGALVVPRMVETQQLSIQGQLTRNRNFSGGIDRTVRPLRVDSIEFPDLVNITEFGGISVMYAHNLSSVKFPKLENMRGTLDLDLSEGPAISLSFPNLRLAFSGIWIKGKIDALDFPVLNFSRAINITSTGNLDCVAFAATVVNTTTWPTGYNETPESLFCTSNKNSINTHPVPAEESGSSGISWFRGDLLLLVVLVGGVSLVV
;
A
#
# COMPACT_ATOMS: atom_id res chain seq x y z
N MET A 1 42.52 -70.44 -2.23
CA MET A 1 42.53 -69.54 -1.06
C MET A 1 42.17 -68.14 -1.55
N ARG A 2 41.00 -67.63 -1.11
CA ARG A 2 40.55 -66.25 -1.33
C ARG A 2 41.27 -65.34 -0.34
N LEU A 3 41.79 -64.21 -0.77
CA LEU A 3 42.17 -63.10 0.11
C LEU A 3 41.57 -61.81 -0.43
N SER A 4 40.91 -61.13 0.51
CA SER A 4 39.94 -60.06 0.36
C SER A 4 40.59 -58.70 0.12
N ALA A 5 39.80 -57.82 -0.48
CA ALA A 5 40.01 -56.40 -0.68
C ALA A 5 40.29 -55.63 0.62
N HIS A 6 41.08 -54.56 0.51
CA HIS A 6 40.91 -53.37 1.33
C HIS A 6 41.03 -52.08 0.49
N LEU A 7 39.98 -51.27 0.64
CA LEU A 7 39.73 -49.94 0.10
C LEU A 7 40.68 -48.90 0.69
N LEU A 8 41.11 -47.94 -0.14
CA LEU A 8 41.36 -46.56 0.27
C LEU A 8 40.86 -45.61 -0.84
N ALA A 9 39.55 -45.38 -0.88
CA ALA A 9 38.99 -44.24 -1.59
C ALA A 9 39.16 -43.01 -0.67
N ALA A 10 40.13 -42.17 -0.99
CA ALA A 10 40.27 -40.86 -0.36
C ALA A 10 39.11 -39.97 -0.82
N ALA A 11 38.08 -39.86 0.01
CA ALA A 11 37.01 -38.88 -0.17
C ALA A 11 37.57 -37.50 0.24
N TRP A 12 37.93 -36.69 -0.75
CA TRP A 12 38.18 -35.27 -0.55
C TRP A 12 36.83 -34.58 -0.34
N LEU A 13 36.44 -34.39 0.91
CA LEU A 13 35.40 -33.45 1.27
C LEU A 13 35.96 -32.05 1.05
N VAL A 14 35.70 -31.49 -0.13
CA VAL A 14 35.84 -30.04 -0.34
C VAL A 14 34.70 -29.39 0.43
N GLY A 15 34.98 -28.99 1.67
CA GLY A 15 34.10 -28.09 2.40
C GLY A 15 34.01 -26.79 1.62
N LEU A 16 32.86 -26.53 1.00
CA LEU A 16 32.52 -25.20 0.50
C LEU A 16 32.41 -24.28 1.72
N ALA A 17 33.52 -23.64 2.08
CA ALA A 17 33.49 -22.47 2.94
C ALA A 17 32.75 -21.38 2.16
N THR A 18 31.46 -21.23 2.43
CA THR A 18 30.69 -20.08 1.95
C THR A 18 31.33 -18.85 2.57
N ALA A 19 32.09 -18.09 1.78
CA ALA A 19 32.58 -16.78 2.19
C ALA A 19 31.35 -15.95 2.59
N ALA A 20 31.31 -15.49 3.85
CA ALA A 20 30.29 -14.56 4.30
C ALA A 20 30.39 -13.32 3.40
N THR A 21 29.39 -13.11 2.55
CA THR A 21 29.31 -11.88 1.75
C THR A 21 29.22 -10.70 2.73
N PRO A 22 30.10 -9.70 2.63
CA PRO A 22 30.02 -8.54 3.49
C PRO A 22 28.65 -7.88 3.30
N VAL A 23 28.00 -7.57 4.43
CA VAL A 23 26.68 -6.91 4.41
C VAL A 23 26.86 -5.53 3.79
N PRO A 24 26.09 -5.18 2.73
CA PRO A 24 26.13 -3.82 2.18
C PRO A 24 25.83 -2.81 3.29
N ALA A 25 26.57 -1.72 3.32
CA ALA A 25 26.44 -0.71 4.38
C ALA A 25 25.01 -0.14 4.45
N GLU A 26 24.34 -0.06 3.30
CA GLU A 26 22.96 0.38 3.15
C GLU A 26 21.96 -0.55 3.84
N CYS A 27 22.26 -1.85 3.92
CA CYS A 27 21.40 -2.85 4.56
C CYS A 27 21.52 -2.88 6.09
N LEU A 28 22.48 -2.14 6.67
CA LEU A 28 22.65 -2.06 8.13
C LEU A 28 21.56 -1.21 8.80
N SER A 29 20.96 -0.28 8.04
CA SER A 29 19.89 0.58 8.51
C SER A 29 18.52 -0.08 8.31
N PRO A 30 17.61 -0.01 9.31
CA PRO A 30 16.22 -0.38 9.09
C PRO A 30 15.50 0.63 8.18
N ASN A 31 16.02 1.85 8.02
CA ASN A 31 15.46 2.86 7.14
C ASN A 31 16.23 2.85 5.82
N LEU A 32 15.56 2.41 4.75
CA LEU A 32 16.09 2.30 3.41
C LEU A 32 15.60 3.48 2.58
N SER A 33 16.52 4.30 2.08
CA SER A 33 16.22 5.47 1.25
C SER A 33 16.52 5.17 -0.22
N LEU A 34 15.45 4.96 -0.99
CA LEU A 34 15.50 4.67 -2.41
C LEU A 34 15.86 5.93 -3.21
N ASN A 35 16.73 5.72 -4.20
CA ASN A 35 17.05 6.66 -5.27
C ASN A 35 17.17 5.92 -6.60
N ALA A 36 17.36 6.65 -7.70
CA ALA A 36 17.41 6.06 -9.04
C ALA A 36 18.52 5.00 -9.25
N THR A 37 19.53 4.96 -8.38
CA THR A 37 20.74 4.13 -8.57
C THR A 37 20.83 2.93 -7.62
N ASN A 38 20.05 2.92 -6.53
CA ASN A 38 20.19 1.93 -5.46
C ASN A 38 18.99 0.98 -5.30
N VAL A 39 17.97 1.10 -6.16
CA VAL A 39 16.72 0.32 -6.08
C VAL A 39 16.99 -1.17 -5.91
N ASP A 40 17.85 -1.75 -6.74
CA ASP A 40 18.15 -3.18 -6.70
C ASP A 40 18.88 -3.60 -5.42
N THR A 41 19.83 -2.77 -4.96
CA THR A 41 20.57 -3.02 -3.72
C THR A 41 19.62 -2.99 -2.52
N LEU A 42 18.74 -1.99 -2.44
CA LEU A 42 17.84 -1.85 -1.30
C LEU A 42 16.70 -2.86 -1.32
N ALA A 43 16.19 -3.24 -2.50
CA ALA A 43 15.27 -4.37 -2.64
C ALA A 43 15.91 -5.66 -2.11
N ASN A 44 17.18 -5.92 -2.43
CA ASN A 44 17.91 -7.05 -1.88
C ASN A 44 18.09 -6.95 -0.36
N CYS A 45 18.28 -5.75 0.20
CA CYS A 45 18.31 -5.58 1.67
C CYS A 45 17.00 -6.09 2.31
N THR A 46 15.84 -5.81 1.70
CA THR A 46 14.54 -6.30 2.23
C THR A 46 14.34 -7.81 2.12
N LEU A 47 15.14 -8.48 1.28
CA LEU A 47 15.07 -9.93 1.10
C LEU A 47 16.04 -10.68 2.00
N TYR A 48 17.26 -10.18 2.10
CA TYR A 48 18.40 -10.95 2.59
C TYR A 48 18.99 -10.42 3.90
N SER A 49 18.44 -9.36 4.49
CA SER A 49 18.94 -8.85 5.77
C SER A 49 18.27 -9.52 6.96
N TYR A 50 19.08 -10.10 7.84
CA TYR A 50 18.64 -10.79 9.05
C TYR A 50 19.44 -10.34 10.26
N ARG A 51 18.87 -10.45 11.45
CA ARG A 51 19.58 -10.32 12.73
C ARG A 51 19.64 -11.68 13.39
N CYS A 52 20.85 -12.19 13.64
CA CYS A 52 21.08 -13.51 14.20
C CYS A 52 21.58 -13.40 15.66
N PHE A 53 21.15 -14.32 16.52
CA PHE A 53 21.38 -14.21 17.97
C PHE A 53 22.67 -14.92 18.46
N ASP A 54 23.34 -15.73 17.63
CA ASP A 54 24.41 -16.64 18.11
C ASP A 54 25.84 -16.07 17.95
N LYS A 55 26.01 -14.94 17.27
CA LYS A 55 27.28 -14.24 17.05
C LYS A 55 26.96 -12.75 17.06
N ASP A 56 27.71 -11.95 17.84
CA ASP A 56 27.66 -10.48 17.98
C ASP A 56 26.48 -9.77 17.28
N GLU A 57 25.66 -9.03 18.04
CA GLU A 57 24.42 -8.30 17.67
C GLU A 57 24.44 -7.53 16.32
N GLY A 58 24.59 -8.24 15.21
CA GLY A 58 24.94 -7.70 13.91
C GLY A 58 23.91 -8.11 12.87
N VAL A 59 23.69 -7.21 11.92
CA VAL A 59 22.94 -7.55 10.70
C VAL A 59 23.81 -8.48 9.87
N THR A 60 23.22 -9.58 9.40
CA THR A 60 23.82 -10.58 8.52
C THR A 60 23.06 -10.59 7.21
N PHE A 61 23.80 -10.70 6.10
CA PHE A 61 23.21 -10.80 4.76
C PHE A 61 23.19 -12.27 4.33
N VAL A 62 22.00 -12.85 4.26
CA VAL A 62 21.77 -14.28 4.02
C VAL A 62 21.07 -14.47 2.68
N THR A 63 21.81 -14.96 1.69
CA THR A 63 21.28 -15.28 0.35
C THR A 63 20.93 -16.75 0.17
N THR A 64 21.33 -17.61 1.12
CA THR A 64 21.07 -19.05 1.12
C THR A 64 19.69 -19.36 1.70
N SER A 65 18.96 -20.28 1.07
CA SER A 65 17.68 -20.79 1.57
C SER A 65 17.83 -22.21 2.12
N PRO A 66 17.25 -22.55 3.29
CA PRO A 66 16.50 -21.66 4.20
C PRO A 66 17.43 -20.73 5.01
N PRO A 67 16.94 -19.57 5.48
CA PRO A 67 17.71 -18.72 6.40
C PRO A 67 17.99 -19.48 7.72
N PRO A 68 19.08 -19.16 8.45
CA PRO A 68 19.41 -19.84 9.69
C PRO A 68 18.31 -19.69 10.74
N THR A 69 18.07 -20.75 11.52
CA THR A 69 16.94 -20.86 12.46
C THR A 69 17.00 -19.88 13.64
N ASN A 70 18.18 -19.35 13.93
CA ASN A 70 18.44 -18.36 14.97
C ASN A 70 18.46 -16.91 14.45
N CYS A 71 17.95 -16.69 13.24
CA CYS A 71 17.96 -15.38 12.59
C CYS A 71 16.54 -14.87 12.35
N MET A 72 16.27 -13.64 12.78
CA MET A 72 15.04 -12.93 12.49
C MET A 72 15.23 -12.04 11.28
N LYS A 73 14.29 -12.06 10.33
CA LYS A 73 14.32 -11.16 9.18
C LYS A 73 14.26 -9.71 9.65
N LEU A 74 15.16 -8.88 9.15
CA LEU A 74 15.13 -7.45 9.43
C LEU A 74 13.95 -6.85 8.71
N LYS A 75 13.11 -6.14 9.46
CA LYS A 75 12.02 -5.36 8.88
C LYS A 75 12.56 -3.97 8.56
N SER A 76 12.20 -3.44 7.39
CA SER A 76 12.70 -2.16 6.92
C SER A 76 11.56 -1.17 6.70
N ASN A 77 11.80 0.10 6.96
CA ASN A 77 11.00 1.21 6.46
C ASN A 77 11.61 1.67 5.13
N VAL A 78 10.76 1.95 4.15
CA VAL A 78 11.21 2.37 2.82
C VAL A 78 10.77 3.80 2.56
N PHE A 79 11.73 4.64 2.24
CA PHE A 79 11.57 6.05 1.90
C PHE A 79 12.08 6.30 0.50
N PHE A 80 11.59 7.34 -0.16
CA PHE A 80 12.11 7.80 -1.44
C PHE A 80 12.59 9.23 -1.32
N ASP A 81 13.91 9.44 -1.46
CA ASP A 81 14.56 10.74 -1.23
C ASP A 81 15.22 11.33 -2.49
N ASP A 82 14.96 10.76 -3.68
CA ASP A 82 15.49 11.28 -4.94
C ASP A 82 14.50 12.22 -5.65
N TYR A 83 14.50 13.48 -5.22
CA TYR A 83 13.66 14.53 -5.79
C TYR A 83 14.10 15.00 -7.19
N ASN A 84 15.21 14.47 -7.71
CA ASN A 84 15.71 14.77 -9.05
C ASN A 84 15.29 13.71 -10.07
N MET A 85 14.97 12.49 -9.62
CA MET A 85 14.51 11.41 -10.48
C MET A 85 13.25 11.81 -11.25
N THR A 86 13.26 11.50 -12.55
CA THR A 86 12.13 11.67 -13.47
C THR A 86 11.78 10.32 -14.10
N GLY A 87 10.55 10.20 -14.61
CA GLY A 87 10.09 8.96 -15.23
C GLY A 87 9.54 7.96 -14.21
N ALA A 88 9.61 6.68 -14.57
CA ALA A 88 9.01 5.60 -13.79
C ALA A 88 9.89 5.15 -12.61
N LEU A 89 9.29 5.07 -11.42
CA LEU A 89 9.85 4.39 -10.26
C LEU A 89 9.30 2.96 -10.20
N VAL A 90 10.13 1.98 -10.56
CA VAL A 90 9.78 0.55 -10.47
C VAL A 90 10.69 -0.13 -9.46
N VAL A 91 10.11 -0.72 -8.42
CA VAL A 91 10.85 -1.35 -7.32
C VAL A 91 10.50 -2.84 -7.25
N PRO A 92 11.18 -3.70 -8.03
CA PRO A 92 10.91 -5.13 -8.05
C PRO A 92 11.45 -5.82 -6.78
N ARG A 93 11.02 -7.08 -6.57
CA ARG A 93 11.52 -8.01 -5.55
C ARG A 93 11.27 -7.62 -4.08
N MET A 94 10.74 -6.44 -3.81
CA MET A 94 10.35 -6.03 -2.48
C MET A 94 8.98 -6.65 -2.13
N VAL A 95 8.99 -7.74 -1.36
CA VAL A 95 7.77 -8.48 -1.01
C VAL A 95 7.08 -7.94 0.24
N GLU A 96 7.86 -7.41 1.17
CA GLU A 96 7.37 -6.96 2.48
C GLU A 96 8.18 -5.76 2.97
N THR A 97 7.51 -4.78 3.57
CA THR A 97 8.13 -3.66 4.29
C THR A 97 7.29 -3.29 5.52
N GLN A 98 7.85 -2.51 6.44
CA GLN A 98 7.12 -1.94 7.58
C GLN A 98 6.21 -0.80 7.14
N GLN A 99 6.74 0.07 6.28
CA GLN A 99 6.04 1.19 5.68
C GLN A 99 6.71 1.59 4.37
N LEU A 100 5.96 2.32 3.56
CA LEU A 100 6.43 2.92 2.33
C LEU A 100 6.03 4.39 2.30
N SER A 101 7.00 5.30 2.25
CA SER A 101 6.76 6.73 2.12
C SER A 101 7.47 7.27 0.88
N ILE A 102 6.69 7.79 -0.05
CA ILE A 102 7.17 8.39 -1.30
C ILE A 102 6.62 9.80 -1.33
N GLN A 103 7.46 10.80 -1.07
CA GLN A 103 6.97 12.17 -0.93
C GLN A 103 7.85 13.17 -1.65
N GLY A 104 7.23 14.24 -2.14
CA GLY A 104 7.96 15.43 -2.58
C GLY A 104 8.66 16.11 -1.41
N GLN A 105 9.56 17.04 -1.71
CA GLN A 105 10.29 17.76 -0.68
C GLN A 105 9.45 18.94 -0.15
N LEU A 106 9.11 18.89 1.13
CA LEU A 106 8.50 20.02 1.84
C LEU A 106 9.60 20.80 2.58
N THR A 107 9.82 22.06 2.19
CA THR A 107 10.67 22.99 2.94
C THR A 107 9.81 23.92 3.80
N ARG A 108 10.17 24.06 5.08
CA ARG A 108 9.50 24.93 6.05
C ARG A 108 10.45 26.04 6.44
N ASN A 109 10.18 27.25 5.98
CA ASN A 109 10.98 28.42 6.29
C ASN A 109 10.22 29.30 7.28
N ARG A 110 10.89 29.73 8.35
CA ARG A 110 10.30 30.70 9.27
C ARG A 110 10.38 32.07 8.61
N ASN A 111 9.24 32.74 8.44
CA ASN A 111 9.20 34.07 7.87
C ASN A 111 9.49 35.14 8.95
N PHE A 112 9.83 36.36 8.51
CA PHE A 112 10.19 37.47 9.41
C PHE A 112 9.05 37.88 10.36
N SER A 113 7.80 37.57 10.02
CA SER A 113 6.62 37.76 10.88
C SER A 113 6.38 36.61 11.89
N GLY A 114 7.26 35.60 11.94
CA GLY A 114 7.15 34.47 12.86
C GLY A 114 6.24 33.32 12.40
N GLY A 115 5.63 33.44 11.21
CA GLY A 115 4.90 32.38 10.52
C GLY A 115 5.82 31.36 9.84
N ILE A 116 5.22 30.28 9.32
CA ILE A 116 5.93 29.21 8.61
C ILE A 116 5.49 29.24 7.14
N ASP A 117 6.39 29.65 6.27
CA ASP A 117 6.23 29.52 4.82
C ASP A 117 6.56 28.08 4.43
N ARG A 118 5.65 27.46 3.66
CA ARG A 118 5.79 26.09 3.17
C ARG A 118 6.01 26.13 1.68
N THR A 119 7.17 25.65 1.24
CA THR A 119 7.45 25.47 -0.19
C THR A 119 7.50 23.98 -0.49
N VAL A 120 6.63 23.55 -1.40
CA VAL A 120 6.58 22.15 -1.86
C VAL A 120 7.34 22.07 -3.17
N ARG A 121 8.29 21.14 -3.24
CA ARG A 121 8.90 20.68 -4.47
C ARG A 121 8.30 19.29 -4.77
N PRO A 122 7.38 19.19 -5.73
CA PRO A 122 6.70 17.93 -6.03
C PRO A 122 7.66 16.84 -6.50
N LEU A 123 7.23 15.59 -6.33
CA LEU A 123 7.86 14.46 -7.01
C LEU A 123 7.79 14.65 -8.52
N ARG A 124 8.90 14.34 -9.19
CA ARG A 124 9.01 14.46 -10.66
C ARG A 124 8.83 13.12 -11.37
N VAL A 125 8.65 12.04 -10.62
CA VAL A 125 8.29 10.73 -11.17
C VAL A 125 6.88 10.78 -11.73
N ASP A 126 6.65 10.07 -12.84
CA ASP A 126 5.36 10.02 -13.53
C ASP A 126 4.57 8.74 -13.25
N SER A 127 5.24 7.72 -12.73
CA SER A 127 4.64 6.44 -12.37
C SER A 127 5.38 5.76 -11.22
N ILE A 128 4.63 5.04 -10.39
CA ILE A 128 5.15 4.25 -9.26
C ILE A 128 4.62 2.83 -9.39
N GLU A 129 5.51 1.85 -9.32
CA GLU A 129 5.15 0.43 -9.39
C GLU A 129 5.98 -0.41 -8.42
N PHE A 130 5.29 -1.16 -7.56
CA PHE A 130 5.88 -2.18 -6.69
C PHE A 130 5.25 -3.52 -7.06
N PRO A 131 5.80 -4.23 -8.08
CA PRO A 131 5.14 -5.39 -8.68
C PRO A 131 5.09 -6.61 -7.76
N ASP A 132 5.95 -6.65 -6.75
CA ASP A 132 6.11 -7.80 -5.85
C ASP A 132 5.65 -7.53 -4.42
N LEU A 133 5.26 -6.30 -4.08
CA LEU A 133 4.91 -5.91 -2.71
C LEU A 133 3.57 -6.52 -2.30
N VAL A 134 3.60 -7.36 -1.27
CA VAL A 134 2.44 -8.08 -0.73
C VAL A 134 2.00 -7.52 0.61
N ASN A 135 2.95 -7.20 1.50
CA ASN A 135 2.66 -6.88 2.90
C ASN A 135 3.29 -5.56 3.37
N ILE A 136 2.49 -4.74 4.04
CA ILE A 136 2.91 -3.62 4.88
C ILE A 136 2.61 -3.96 6.34
N THR A 137 3.67 -4.19 7.12
CA THR A 137 3.56 -4.88 8.42
C THR A 137 3.36 -3.96 9.61
N GLU A 138 3.69 -2.68 9.51
CA GLU A 138 3.52 -1.71 10.60
C GLU A 138 2.44 -0.67 10.28
N PHE A 139 2.11 0.16 11.27
CA PHE A 139 1.03 1.14 11.19
C PHE A 139 1.33 2.36 10.30
N GLY A 140 2.56 2.51 9.81
CA GLY A 140 2.96 3.61 8.92
C GLY A 140 2.29 3.54 7.53
N GLY A 141 1.98 2.33 7.04
CA GLY A 141 1.22 2.17 5.81
C GLY A 141 1.98 2.53 4.53
N ILE A 142 1.25 2.97 3.51
CA ILE A 142 1.77 3.52 2.26
C ILE A 142 1.35 4.99 2.20
N SER A 143 2.31 5.90 2.07
CA SER A 143 2.06 7.32 1.92
C SER A 143 2.70 7.84 0.64
N VAL A 144 1.90 8.40 -0.26
CA VAL A 144 2.36 9.07 -1.49
C VAL A 144 1.90 10.51 -1.50
N MET A 145 2.80 11.44 -1.19
CA MET A 145 2.48 12.85 -0.96
C MET A 145 3.19 13.76 -1.95
N TYR A 146 2.59 14.90 -2.28
CA TYR A 146 3.18 15.92 -3.17
C TYR A 146 3.59 15.36 -4.54
N ALA A 147 2.75 14.51 -5.13
CA ALA A 147 3.05 13.75 -6.36
C ALA A 147 2.30 14.28 -7.60
N HIS A 148 2.63 15.49 -8.06
CA HIS A 148 1.80 16.24 -9.02
C HIS A 148 1.93 15.74 -10.47
N ASN A 149 2.94 14.93 -10.77
CA ASN A 149 3.15 14.40 -12.11
C ASN A 149 2.65 12.95 -12.27
N LEU A 150 2.14 12.36 -11.18
CA LEU A 150 1.88 10.94 -11.12
C LEU A 150 0.63 10.57 -11.93
N SER A 151 0.82 9.78 -12.99
CA SER A 151 -0.24 9.31 -13.88
C SER A 151 -0.57 7.83 -13.70
N SER A 152 0.27 7.08 -12.97
CA SER A 152 0.08 5.67 -12.68
C SER A 152 0.64 5.28 -11.32
N VAL A 153 -0.16 4.54 -10.54
CA VAL A 153 0.25 3.94 -9.25
C VAL A 153 -0.17 2.48 -9.24
N LYS A 154 0.78 1.57 -9.04
CA LYS A 154 0.53 0.13 -9.15
C LYS A 154 1.13 -0.66 -7.99
N PHE A 155 0.23 -1.37 -7.31
CA PHE A 155 0.55 -2.33 -6.25
C PHE A 155 -0.19 -3.65 -6.53
N PRO A 156 0.13 -4.35 -7.62
CA PRO A 156 -0.70 -5.44 -8.15
C PRO A 156 -0.80 -6.64 -7.20
N LYS A 157 0.18 -6.87 -6.32
CA LYS A 157 0.19 -8.00 -5.37
C LYS A 157 -0.07 -7.59 -3.93
N LEU A 158 -0.34 -6.31 -3.65
CA LEU A 158 -0.54 -5.83 -2.29
C LEU A 158 -1.81 -6.44 -1.70
N GLU A 159 -1.65 -7.18 -0.59
CA GLU A 159 -2.73 -7.91 0.05
C GLU A 159 -3.09 -7.34 1.42
N ASN A 160 -2.07 -7.08 2.24
CA ASN A 160 -2.26 -6.77 3.66
C ASN A 160 -1.49 -5.50 4.04
N MET A 161 -2.22 -4.57 4.65
CA MET A 161 -1.68 -3.32 5.14
C MET A 161 -2.17 -3.06 6.55
N ARG A 162 -1.24 -3.05 7.51
CA ARG A 162 -1.50 -2.71 8.92
C ARG A 162 -1.75 -1.21 9.13
N GLY A 163 -1.11 -0.38 8.33
CA GLY A 163 -1.26 1.06 8.38
C GLY A 163 -2.34 1.60 7.45
N THR A 164 -2.11 2.83 7.02
CA THR A 164 -2.99 3.61 6.16
C THR A 164 -2.49 3.61 4.71
N LEU A 165 -3.41 3.52 3.73
CA LEU A 165 -3.11 3.88 2.34
C LEU A 165 -3.46 5.35 2.17
N ASP A 166 -2.46 6.22 2.12
CA ASP A 166 -2.61 7.67 2.01
C ASP A 166 -2.02 8.16 0.67
N LEU A 167 -2.88 8.59 -0.24
CA LEU A 167 -2.48 9.09 -1.55
C LEU A 167 -2.99 10.52 -1.74
N ASP A 168 -2.08 11.48 -1.84
CA ASP A 168 -2.39 12.87 -2.19
C ASP A 168 -1.90 13.19 -3.60
N LEU A 169 -2.85 13.13 -4.52
CA LEU A 169 -2.72 13.34 -5.96
C LEU A 169 -3.49 14.61 -6.41
N SER A 170 -3.74 15.55 -5.49
CA SER A 170 -4.64 16.70 -5.69
C SER A 170 -4.28 17.62 -6.87
N GLU A 171 -3.00 17.74 -7.20
CA GLU A 171 -2.48 18.54 -8.32
C GLU A 171 -2.09 17.68 -9.53
N GLY A 172 -2.40 16.38 -9.49
CA GLY A 172 -2.07 15.40 -10.52
C GLY A 172 -2.98 15.40 -11.74
N PRO A 173 -2.58 14.70 -12.82
CA PRO A 173 -3.48 14.38 -13.92
C PRO A 173 -4.63 13.48 -13.46
N ALA A 174 -5.62 13.29 -14.33
CA ALA A 174 -6.66 12.30 -14.09
C ALA A 174 -6.05 10.89 -14.00
N ILE A 175 -6.48 10.11 -13.00
CA ILE A 175 -5.93 8.77 -12.74
C ILE A 175 -7.03 7.77 -12.42
N SER A 176 -6.80 6.52 -12.85
CA SER A 176 -7.57 5.35 -12.44
C SER A 176 -6.71 4.50 -11.52
N LEU A 177 -7.25 4.15 -10.36
CA LEU A 177 -6.55 3.39 -9.33
C LEU A 177 -7.22 2.03 -9.15
N SER A 178 -6.40 0.99 -9.04
CA SER A 178 -6.88 -0.37 -8.81
C SER A 178 -5.96 -1.10 -7.84
N PHE A 179 -6.57 -1.75 -6.86
CA PHE A 179 -5.88 -2.55 -5.83
C PHE A 179 -6.47 -3.97 -5.81
N PRO A 180 -6.13 -4.79 -6.81
CA PRO A 180 -6.87 -6.01 -7.14
C PRO A 180 -6.79 -7.09 -6.05
N ASN A 181 -5.74 -7.08 -5.23
CA ASN A 181 -5.51 -8.08 -4.19
C ASN A 181 -5.62 -7.52 -2.76
N LEU A 182 -5.88 -6.21 -2.59
CA LEU A 182 -5.89 -5.58 -1.28
C LEU A 182 -7.10 -6.08 -0.48
N ARG A 183 -6.84 -6.94 0.49
CA ARG A 183 -7.85 -7.57 1.33
C ARG A 183 -7.99 -6.88 2.68
N LEU A 184 -6.89 -6.34 3.21
CA LEU A 184 -6.83 -5.75 4.55
C LEU A 184 -6.17 -4.37 4.50
N ALA A 185 -6.93 -3.33 4.83
CA ALA A 185 -6.44 -1.96 5.06
C ALA A 185 -6.77 -1.55 6.51
N PHE A 186 -5.96 -2.00 7.46
CA PHE A 186 -6.36 -2.00 8.86
C PHE A 186 -6.62 -0.61 9.45
N SER A 187 -5.76 0.38 9.21
CA SER A 187 -6.00 1.75 9.68
C SER A 187 -6.99 2.50 8.79
N GLY A 188 -6.98 2.22 7.49
CA GLY A 188 -7.94 2.76 6.52
C GLY A 188 -7.30 3.20 5.20
N ILE A 189 -8.10 3.89 4.39
CA ILE A 189 -7.78 4.33 3.03
C ILE A 189 -8.15 5.81 2.89
N TRP A 190 -7.20 6.64 2.49
CA TRP A 190 -7.37 8.07 2.24
C TRP A 190 -6.79 8.40 0.88
N ILE A 191 -7.64 8.88 -0.03
CA ILE A 191 -7.22 9.20 -1.40
C ILE A 191 -7.78 10.57 -1.77
N LYS A 192 -6.91 11.45 -2.23
CA LYS A 192 -7.27 12.77 -2.76
C LYS A 192 -6.68 12.94 -4.14
N GLY A 193 -7.41 13.53 -5.08
CA GLY A 193 -6.90 13.72 -6.44
C GLY A 193 -7.98 13.82 -7.50
N LYS A 194 -7.55 13.94 -8.77
CA LYS A 194 -8.46 13.80 -9.91
C LYS A 194 -8.68 12.32 -10.24
N ILE A 195 -9.51 11.65 -9.45
CA ILE A 195 -9.75 10.20 -9.57
C ILE A 195 -10.96 9.94 -10.46
N ASP A 196 -10.76 9.21 -11.56
CA ASP A 196 -11.83 8.87 -12.51
C ASP A 196 -12.38 7.45 -12.29
N ALA A 197 -11.55 6.53 -11.78
CA ALA A 197 -11.97 5.19 -11.40
C ALA A 197 -11.17 4.71 -10.19
N LEU A 198 -11.83 3.96 -9.30
CA LEU A 198 -11.24 3.38 -8.10
C LEU A 198 -11.91 2.04 -7.82
N ASP A 199 -11.11 0.99 -7.62
CA ASP A 199 -11.62 -0.33 -7.26
C ASP A 199 -10.82 -1.02 -6.13
N PHE A 200 -11.55 -1.82 -5.36
CA PHE A 200 -11.04 -2.66 -4.27
C PHE A 200 -11.80 -4.01 -4.27
N PRO A 201 -11.62 -4.86 -5.29
CA PRO A 201 -12.53 -5.98 -5.57
C PRO A 201 -12.55 -7.06 -4.48
N VAL A 202 -11.49 -7.17 -3.66
CA VAL A 202 -11.36 -8.21 -2.62
C VAL A 202 -11.18 -7.63 -1.21
N LEU A 203 -11.45 -6.34 -1.02
CA LEU A 203 -11.31 -5.69 0.27
C LEU A 203 -12.31 -6.26 1.27
N ASN A 204 -11.77 -6.84 2.34
CA ASN A 204 -12.54 -7.52 3.38
C ASN A 204 -12.55 -6.72 4.68
N PHE A 205 -11.58 -5.84 4.92
CA PHE A 205 -11.54 -5.05 6.14
C PHE A 205 -10.90 -3.69 5.93
N SER A 206 -11.60 -2.65 6.39
CA SER A 206 -11.07 -1.31 6.54
C SER A 206 -11.75 -0.62 7.72
N ARG A 207 -11.00 0.16 8.50
CA ARG A 207 -11.59 1.02 9.54
C ARG A 207 -12.31 2.21 8.94
N ALA A 208 -11.71 2.82 7.92
CA ALA A 208 -12.24 4.01 7.28
C ALA A 208 -11.82 4.05 5.81
N ILE A 209 -12.68 4.58 4.96
CA ILE A 209 -12.38 4.92 3.57
C ILE A 209 -12.82 6.36 3.36
N ASN A 210 -11.87 7.23 3.00
CA ASN A 210 -12.10 8.64 2.73
C ASN A 210 -11.54 9.00 1.35
N ILE A 211 -12.43 9.25 0.40
CA ILE A 211 -12.08 9.59 -0.98
C ILE A 211 -12.56 11.00 -1.29
N THR A 212 -11.64 11.88 -1.65
CA THR A 212 -11.95 13.22 -2.14
C THR A 212 -11.45 13.35 -3.58
N SER A 213 -12.35 13.14 -4.53
CA SER A 213 -12.04 13.23 -5.95
C SER A 213 -12.47 14.57 -6.56
N THR A 214 -11.63 15.16 -7.40
CA THR A 214 -12.01 16.24 -8.34
C THR A 214 -12.26 15.70 -9.76
N GLY A 215 -12.21 14.38 -9.93
CA GLY A 215 -12.53 13.67 -11.17
C GLY A 215 -13.99 13.21 -11.23
N ASN A 216 -14.27 12.28 -12.13
CA ASN A 216 -15.62 11.78 -12.43
C ASN A 216 -15.99 10.45 -11.74
N LEU A 217 -15.26 10.07 -10.68
CA LEU A 217 -15.54 8.86 -9.89
C LEU A 217 -17.01 8.78 -9.49
N ASP A 218 -17.67 7.66 -9.79
CA ASP A 218 -19.02 7.39 -9.30
C ASP A 218 -18.96 6.89 -7.86
N CYS A 219 -18.99 7.82 -6.91
CA CYS A 219 -18.91 7.52 -5.47
C CYS A 219 -20.04 6.61 -4.99
N VAL A 220 -21.26 6.74 -5.55
CA VAL A 220 -22.39 5.87 -5.20
C VAL A 220 -22.15 4.44 -5.68
N ALA A 221 -21.72 4.26 -6.94
CA ALA A 221 -21.38 2.93 -7.46
C ALA A 221 -20.19 2.31 -6.70
N PHE A 222 -19.15 3.11 -6.43
CA PHE A 222 -18.01 2.70 -5.62
C PHE A 222 -18.45 2.22 -4.24
N ALA A 223 -19.23 3.01 -3.50
CA ALA A 223 -19.71 2.64 -2.19
C ALA A 223 -20.53 1.34 -2.22
N ALA A 224 -21.41 1.16 -3.20
CA ALA A 224 -22.21 -0.06 -3.34
C ALA A 224 -21.33 -1.32 -3.48
N THR A 225 -20.15 -1.22 -4.09
CA THR A 225 -19.22 -2.36 -4.23
C THR A 225 -18.46 -2.69 -2.94
N VAL A 226 -18.04 -1.67 -2.18
CA VAL A 226 -17.17 -1.87 -0.99
C VAL A 226 -17.96 -2.08 0.30
N VAL A 227 -19.15 -1.47 0.43
CA VAL A 227 -19.93 -1.51 1.68
C VAL A 227 -20.35 -2.93 2.05
N ASN A 228 -20.76 -3.73 1.07
CA ASN A 228 -21.24 -5.11 1.30
C ASN A 228 -20.12 -6.14 1.45
N THR A 229 -18.92 -5.84 0.96
CA THR A 229 -17.78 -6.77 0.92
C THR A 229 -16.79 -6.52 2.06
N THR A 230 -16.80 -5.31 2.62
CA THR A 230 -15.88 -4.88 3.68
C THR A 230 -16.53 -5.00 5.05
N THR A 231 -15.78 -5.55 6.00
CA THR A 231 -16.10 -5.52 7.42
C THR A 231 -15.71 -4.16 8.00
N TRP A 232 -16.68 -3.50 8.63
CA TRP A 232 -16.53 -2.17 9.22
C TRP A 232 -16.60 -2.29 10.74
N PRO A 233 -15.50 -2.04 11.46
CA PRO A 233 -15.50 -2.22 12.89
C PRO A 233 -16.32 -1.12 13.58
N THR A 234 -17.21 -1.51 14.48
CA THR A 234 -18.04 -0.61 15.29
C THR A 234 -17.36 -0.27 16.62
N GLY A 235 -17.80 0.81 17.28
CA GLY A 235 -17.33 1.19 18.62
C GLY A 235 -16.19 2.20 18.69
N TYR A 236 -15.76 2.75 17.54
CA TYR A 236 -14.84 3.90 17.50
C TYR A 236 -15.65 5.20 17.48
N ASN A 237 -15.76 5.87 18.64
CA ASN A 237 -16.51 7.13 18.78
C ASN A 237 -15.95 8.29 17.94
N GLU A 238 -14.72 8.17 17.43
CA GLU A 238 -14.00 9.23 16.71
C GLU A 238 -14.26 9.23 15.20
N THR A 239 -14.88 8.19 14.65
CA THR A 239 -15.23 8.07 13.22
C THR A 239 -16.70 7.68 13.08
N PRO A 240 -17.64 8.65 13.17
CA PRO A 240 -19.06 8.36 13.04
C PRO A 240 -19.42 7.81 11.65
N GLU A 241 -18.57 8.06 10.66
CA GLU A 241 -18.73 7.61 9.28
C GLU A 241 -17.48 6.82 8.87
N SER A 242 -17.68 5.57 8.47
CA SER A 242 -16.57 4.69 8.06
C SER A 242 -16.31 4.80 6.55
N LEU A 243 -17.26 5.30 5.76
CA LEU A 243 -17.08 5.56 4.33
C LEU A 243 -17.55 6.96 3.96
N PHE A 244 -16.61 7.76 3.48
CA PHE A 244 -16.84 9.06 2.87
C PHE A 244 -16.26 9.07 1.46
N CYS A 245 -17.08 9.39 0.46
CA CYS A 245 -16.61 9.59 -0.91
C CYS A 245 -17.30 10.81 -1.51
N THR A 246 -16.51 11.74 -2.03
CA THR A 246 -17.01 12.92 -2.76
C THR A 246 -16.31 13.04 -4.11
N SER A 247 -17.07 13.35 -5.15
CA SER A 247 -16.57 13.65 -6.50
C SER A 247 -17.42 14.73 -7.18
N ASN A 248 -17.01 15.16 -8.39
CA ASN A 248 -17.84 16.04 -9.22
C ASN A 248 -19.13 15.36 -9.70
N LYS A 249 -19.19 14.02 -9.68
CA LYS A 249 -20.35 13.26 -10.17
C LYS A 249 -21.41 13.11 -9.09
N ASN A 250 -21.01 12.67 -7.90
CA ASN A 250 -21.89 12.50 -6.75
C ASN A 250 -21.08 12.39 -5.45
N SER A 251 -21.75 12.46 -4.31
CA SER A 251 -21.14 12.28 -2.99
C SER A 251 -21.98 11.32 -2.16
N ILE A 252 -21.33 10.54 -1.31
CA ILE A 252 -21.96 9.62 -0.37
C ILE A 252 -21.18 9.61 0.93
N ASN A 253 -21.93 9.53 2.02
CA ASN A 253 -21.39 9.44 3.35
C ASN A 253 -22.20 8.43 4.15
N THR A 254 -21.54 7.41 4.69
CA THR A 254 -22.24 6.31 5.35
C THR A 254 -21.38 5.63 6.42
N HIS A 255 -22.06 5.05 7.40
CA HIS A 255 -21.51 4.14 8.37
C HIS A 255 -22.15 2.77 8.16
N PRO A 256 -21.47 1.85 7.45
CA PRO A 256 -21.99 0.51 7.27
C PRO A 256 -22.05 -0.21 8.63
N VAL A 257 -23.26 -0.53 9.07
CA VAL A 257 -23.46 -1.36 10.26
C VAL A 257 -23.58 -2.82 9.78
N PRO A 258 -22.88 -3.79 10.41
CA PRO A 258 -23.06 -5.20 10.09
C PRO A 258 -24.54 -5.59 10.23
N ALA A 259 -25.07 -6.34 9.26
CA ALA A 259 -26.40 -6.93 9.40
C ALA A 259 -26.40 -7.90 10.59
N GLU A 260 -27.33 -7.75 11.52
CA GLU A 260 -27.42 -8.65 12.68
C GLU A 260 -27.73 -10.08 12.22
N GLU A 261 -26.85 -11.03 12.56
CA GLU A 261 -27.16 -12.46 12.57
C GLU A 261 -27.97 -12.78 13.83
N SER A 262 -29.30 -12.59 13.79
CA SER A 262 -30.17 -13.29 14.72
C SER A 262 -31.47 -13.72 14.03
N GLY A 263 -31.76 -15.01 14.16
CA GLY A 263 -32.94 -15.63 13.60
C GLY A 263 -34.23 -15.10 14.21
N SER A 264 -35.24 -15.07 13.34
CA SER A 264 -36.68 -14.92 13.64
C SER A 264 -37.19 -13.51 13.97
N SER A 265 -37.97 -13.03 12.98
CA SER A 265 -39.07 -12.05 13.05
C SER A 265 -38.73 -10.61 13.45
N GLY A 266 -38.32 -9.82 12.47
CA GLY A 266 -38.35 -8.37 12.52
C GLY A 266 -37.76 -7.78 11.24
N ILE A 267 -38.61 -7.37 10.29
CA ILE A 267 -38.20 -6.66 9.08
C ILE A 267 -37.54 -5.35 9.54
N SER A 268 -36.22 -5.30 9.52
CA SER A 268 -35.41 -4.14 9.90
C SER A 268 -34.68 -3.60 8.67
N TRP A 269 -34.87 -2.31 8.41
CA TRP A 269 -34.80 -1.68 7.10
C TRP A 269 -33.38 -1.48 6.55
N PHE A 270 -33.12 -2.06 5.37
CA PHE A 270 -32.27 -1.48 4.33
C PHE A 270 -33.06 -1.38 3.03
N ARG A 271 -34.05 -0.47 3.02
CA ARG A 271 -34.59 0.15 1.80
C ARG A 271 -34.85 1.63 2.12
N GLY A 272 -33.78 2.42 2.04
CA GLY A 272 -33.87 3.88 2.00
C GLY A 272 -33.32 4.36 0.67
N ASP A 273 -34.23 4.64 -0.26
CA ASP A 273 -34.07 5.50 -1.44
C ASP A 273 -32.80 5.40 -2.28
N LEU A 274 -32.74 4.34 -3.10
CA LEU A 274 -32.28 4.50 -4.48
C LEU A 274 -33.51 4.73 -5.37
N LEU A 275 -34.16 5.89 -5.22
CA LEU A 275 -35.19 6.32 -6.15
C LEU A 275 -34.53 6.59 -7.50
N LEU A 276 -34.74 5.64 -8.42
CA LEU A 276 -34.69 5.81 -9.86
C LEU A 276 -35.47 7.09 -10.25
N LEU A 277 -34.75 8.21 -10.43
CA LEU A 277 -35.25 9.38 -11.15
C LEU A 277 -35.26 9.04 -12.65
N VAL A 278 -36.23 8.21 -13.05
CA VAL A 278 -36.64 8.10 -14.45
C VAL A 278 -37.60 9.25 -14.71
N VAL A 279 -37.10 10.29 -15.39
CA VAL A 279 -37.94 11.38 -15.91
C VAL A 279 -38.77 10.81 -17.07
N LEU A 280 -40.04 10.47 -16.80
CA LEU A 280 -41.05 10.19 -17.83
C LEU A 280 -41.52 11.52 -18.43
N VAL A 281 -40.98 11.89 -19.59
CA VAL A 281 -41.61 12.89 -20.46
C VAL A 281 -42.70 12.19 -21.26
N GLY A 282 -43.93 12.23 -20.75
CA GLY A 282 -45.13 11.80 -21.45
C GLY A 282 -46.12 12.96 -21.54
N GLY A 283 -46.10 13.69 -22.65
CA GLY A 283 -47.09 14.72 -22.97
C GLY A 283 -47.82 14.34 -24.25
N VAL A 284 -48.98 13.70 -24.12
CA VAL A 284 -50.01 13.69 -25.16
C VAL A 284 -51.28 14.21 -24.51
N SER A 285 -51.72 15.38 -24.96
CA SER A 285 -53.13 15.79 -24.88
C SER A 285 -53.55 16.33 -26.23
N LEU A 286 -54.40 15.55 -26.90
CA LEU A 286 -55.34 16.01 -27.90
C LEU A 286 -56.16 17.19 -27.35
N VAL A 287 -56.43 18.20 -28.18
CA VAL A 287 -57.56 19.12 -28.02
C VAL A 287 -58.16 19.39 -29.41
N VAL A 288 -59.41 18.92 -29.55
CA VAL A 288 -60.53 19.30 -30.44
C VAL A 288 -60.32 19.22 -31.95
#